data_AF-A0A3A6MWN9-F1
#
_entry.id   AF-A0A3A6MWN9-F1
#
_cell.length_a   1.000
_cell.length_b   1.000
_cell.length_c   1.000
_cell.angle_alpha   90.00
_cell.angle_beta   90.00
_cell.angle_gamma   90.00
#
_symmetry.space_group_name_H-M   'P 1'
#
loop_
_entity.id
_entity.type
_entity.pdbx_description
1 polymer ?
#
loop_
_entity_poly.entity_id
_entity_poly.type
_entity_poly.pdbx_seq_one_letter_code
_entity_poly.pdbx_strand_id
1 'polypeptide(L)'
;MQVGGETEKEILVILEEAIRREQAAHQLYSRGEALAGKDEIRQIFAMLAKEELGHEQLLKKVYYDYKKRLGLKVLQPEKDHGAIDATD
;
A
#
# COMPACT_ATOMS: atom_id res chain seq x y z
N MET A 1 -23.88 20.96 -13.88
CA MET A 1 -23.36 19.57 -14.01
C MET A 1 -21.99 19.54 -13.36
N GLN A 2 -21.89 19.04 -12.14
CA GLN A 2 -20.66 18.91 -11.37
C GLN A 2 -20.54 17.45 -10.92
N VAL A 3 -20.58 16.53 -11.88
CA VAL A 3 -20.64 15.07 -11.61
C VAL A 3 -19.24 14.43 -11.65
N GLY A 4 -18.32 15.02 -12.43
CA GLY A 4 -16.92 14.60 -12.55
C GLY A 4 -15.98 15.21 -11.50
N GLY A 5 -16.46 15.43 -10.28
CA GLY A 5 -15.57 15.74 -9.14
C GLY A 5 -15.82 14.86 -7.92
N GLU A 6 -17.03 14.31 -7.80
CA GLU A 6 -17.40 13.38 -6.73
C GLU A 6 -16.93 11.96 -7.07
N THR A 7 -17.10 11.51 -8.31
CA THR A 7 -16.63 10.22 -8.81
C THR A 7 -15.11 10.04 -8.61
N GLU A 8 -14.35 11.09 -8.86
CA GLU A 8 -12.89 11.10 -8.79
C GLU A 8 -12.39 11.02 -7.36
N LYS A 9 -13.10 11.67 -6.43
CA LYS A 9 -12.83 11.54 -4.99
C LYS A 9 -13.20 10.13 -4.51
N GLU A 10 -14.32 9.59 -4.96
CA GLU A 10 -14.73 8.22 -4.61
C GLU A 10 -13.71 7.19 -5.08
N ILE A 11 -13.15 7.35 -6.29
CA ILE A 11 -12.07 6.48 -6.79
C ILE A 11 -10.83 6.56 -5.87
N LEU A 12 -10.46 7.73 -5.38
CA LEU A 12 -9.34 7.85 -4.43
C LEU A 12 -9.64 7.14 -3.11
N VAL A 13 -10.86 7.23 -2.59
CA VAL A 13 -11.30 6.52 -1.38
C VAL A 13 -11.23 5.01 -1.57
N ILE A 14 -11.71 4.51 -2.70
CA ILE A 14 -11.64 3.07 -3.05
C ILE A 14 -10.17 2.60 -3.13
N LEU A 15 -9.29 3.39 -3.75
CA LEU A 15 -7.87 3.06 -3.84
C LEU A 15 -7.19 3.05 -2.46
N GLU A 16 -7.51 4.00 -1.58
CA GLU A 16 -6.99 4.01 -0.20
C GLU A 16 -7.45 2.78 0.59
N GLU A 17 -8.73 2.42 0.47
CA GLU A 17 -9.29 1.23 1.12
C GLU A 17 -8.66 -0.06 0.57
N ALA A 18 -8.47 -0.15 -0.75
CA ALA A 18 -7.79 -1.29 -1.37
C ALA A 18 -6.35 -1.45 -0.85
N ILE A 19 -5.59 -0.35 -0.76
CA ILE A 19 -4.22 -0.38 -0.19
C ILE A 19 -4.22 -0.90 1.25
N ARG A 20 -5.16 -0.45 2.10
CA ARG A 20 -5.28 -0.94 3.48
C ARG A 20 -5.62 -2.43 3.53
N ARG A 21 -6.44 -2.91 2.59
CA ARG A 21 -6.79 -4.33 2.49
C ARG A 21 -5.58 -5.18 2.13
N GLU A 22 -4.74 -4.76 1.19
CA GLU A 22 -3.51 -5.51 0.87
C GLU A 22 -2.54 -5.54 2.06
N GLN A 23 -2.42 -4.44 2.80
CA GLN A 23 -1.63 -4.43 4.04
C GLN A 23 -2.18 -5.40 5.09
N ALA A 24 -3.49 -5.45 5.27
CA ALA A 24 -4.13 -6.37 6.20
C ALA A 24 -4.00 -7.84 5.75
N ALA A 25 -4.13 -8.10 4.44
CA ALA A 25 -3.96 -9.42 3.84
C ALA A 25 -2.50 -9.90 3.98
N HIS A 26 -1.53 -9.03 3.67
CA HIS A 26 -0.11 -9.31 3.90
C HIS A 26 0.15 -9.73 5.35
N GLN A 27 -0.34 -8.96 6.32
CA GLN A 27 -0.17 -9.28 7.74
C GLN A 27 -0.87 -10.60 8.12
N LEU A 28 -2.06 -10.85 7.57
CA LEU A 28 -2.79 -12.10 7.80
C LEU A 28 -2.00 -13.31 7.31
N TYR A 29 -1.49 -13.25 6.07
CA TYR A 29 -0.72 -14.36 5.50
C TYR A 29 0.65 -14.51 6.15
N SER A 30 1.32 -13.42 6.53
CA SER A 30 2.56 -13.48 7.31
C SER A 30 2.36 -14.19 8.65
N ARG A 31 1.23 -13.94 9.33
CA ARG A 31 0.86 -14.69 10.54
C ARG A 31 0.58 -16.16 10.24
N GLY A 32 -0.10 -16.45 9.13
CA GLY A 32 -0.35 -17.82 8.67
C GLY A 32 0.95 -18.60 8.41
N GLU A 33 1.93 -17.96 7.77
CA GLU A 33 3.28 -18.49 7.55
C GLU A 33 3.96 -18.82 8.88
N ALA A 34 3.95 -17.89 9.83
CA ALA A 34 4.59 -18.06 11.14
C ALA A 34 3.96 -19.18 12.00
N LEU A 35 2.66 -19.46 11.82
CA LEU A 35 1.93 -20.46 12.59
C LEU A 35 1.86 -21.83 11.89
N ALA A 36 2.22 -21.91 10.61
CA ALA A 36 2.09 -23.14 9.83
C ALA A 36 3.08 -24.22 10.30
N GLY A 37 2.55 -25.36 10.77
CA GLY A 37 3.36 -26.50 11.20
C GLY A 37 3.84 -27.42 10.07
N LYS A 38 3.32 -27.25 8.84
CA LYS A 38 3.73 -28.00 7.65
C LYS A 38 4.39 -27.07 6.65
N ASP A 39 5.52 -27.50 6.08
CA ASP A 39 6.30 -26.70 5.14
C ASP A 39 5.50 -26.28 3.90
N GLU A 40 4.67 -27.17 3.35
CA GLU A 40 3.81 -26.90 2.21
C GLU A 40 2.82 -25.76 2.49
N ILE A 41 2.22 -25.75 3.70
CA ILE A 41 1.28 -24.72 4.12
C ILE A 41 2.01 -23.40 4.36
N ARG A 42 3.20 -23.46 4.99
CA ARG A 42 4.05 -22.28 5.21
C ARG A 42 4.40 -21.61 3.88
N GLN A 43 4.79 -22.39 2.87
CA GLN A 43 5.14 -21.88 1.55
C GLN A 43 3.98 -21.18 0.85
N ILE A 44 2.75 -21.71 0.97
CA ILE A 44 1.56 -21.08 0.41
C ILE A 44 1.33 -19.71 1.07
N PHE A 45 1.37 -19.64 2.40
CA PHE A 45 1.21 -18.36 3.10
C PHE A 45 2.32 -17.35 2.80
N ALA A 46 3.57 -17.81 2.71
CA ALA A 46 4.70 -16.96 2.34
C ALA A 46 4.55 -16.38 0.91
N MET A 47 4.09 -17.22 -0.03
CA MET A 47 3.81 -16.80 -1.40
C MET A 47 2.72 -15.74 -1.44
N LEU A 48 1.58 -15.99 -0.78
CA LEU A 48 0.46 -15.04 -0.72
C LEU A 48 0.88 -13.71 -0.08
N ALA A 49 1.57 -13.75 1.06
CA ALA A 49 2.09 -12.54 1.70
C ALA A 49 2.96 -11.72 0.75
N LYS A 50 3.85 -12.37 0.00
CA LYS A 50 4.72 -11.71 -0.97
C LYS A 50 3.94 -11.10 -2.15
N GLU A 51 2.89 -11.75 -2.63
CA GLU A 51 2.03 -11.22 -3.70
C GLU A 51 1.33 -9.93 -3.29
N GLU A 52 0.85 -9.84 -2.04
CA GLU A 52 0.17 -8.63 -1.55
C GLU A 52 1.09 -7.39 -1.50
N LEU A 53 2.41 -7.55 -1.32
CA LEU A 53 3.34 -6.43 -1.45
C LEU A 53 3.37 -5.87 -2.86
N GLY A 54 3.22 -6.73 -3.87
CA GLY A 54 3.14 -6.33 -5.28
C GLY A 54 1.84 -5.58 -5.58
N HIS A 55 0.72 -6.12 -5.08
CA HIS A 55 -0.59 -5.46 -5.21
C HIS A 55 -0.60 -4.09 -4.51
N GLU A 56 -0.08 -4.00 -3.29
CA GLU A 56 0.01 -2.74 -2.55
C GLU A 56 0.82 -1.68 -3.32
N GLN A 57 1.99 -2.06 -3.86
CA GLN A 57 2.83 -1.15 -4.65
C GLN A 57 2.12 -0.66 -5.92
N LEU A 58 1.43 -1.57 -6.63
CA LEU A 58 0.67 -1.23 -7.82
C LEU A 58 -0.46 -0.25 -7.50
N LEU A 59 -1.25 -0.53 -6.47
CA LEU A 59 -2.35 0.33 -6.04
C LEU A 59 -1.87 1.71 -5.58
N LYS A 60 -0.77 1.77 -4.81
CA LYS A 60 -0.12 3.05 -4.44
C LYS A 60 0.27 3.85 -5.68
N LYS A 61 0.91 3.21 -6.66
CA LYS A 61 1.29 3.88 -7.91
C LYS A 61 0.05 4.46 -8.62
N VAL A 62 -1.02 3.67 -8.76
CA VAL A 62 -2.28 4.12 -9.36
C VAL A 62 -2.86 5.29 -8.58
N TYR A 63 -2.90 5.22 -7.24
CA TYR A 63 -3.39 6.30 -6.39
C TYR A 63 -2.62 7.61 -6.61
N TYR A 64 -1.28 7.57 -6.59
CA TYR A 64 -0.46 8.77 -6.79
C TYR A 64 -0.62 9.36 -8.20
N ASP A 65 -0.60 8.51 -9.23
CA ASP A 65 -0.78 8.94 -10.62
C ASP A 65 -2.18 9.56 -10.82
N TYR A 66 -3.22 8.95 -10.23
CA TYR A 66 -4.59 9.45 -10.28
C TYR A 66 -4.74 10.79 -9.56
N LYS A 67 -4.22 10.88 -8.32
CA LYS A 67 -4.23 12.12 -7.51
C LYS A 67 -3.51 13.26 -8.22
N LYS A 68 -2.35 12.99 -8.83
CA LYS A 68 -1.60 13.97 -9.63
C LYS A 68 -2.40 14.47 -10.83
N ARG A 69 -3.10 13.58 -11.54
CA ARG A 69 -3.93 13.93 -12.71
C ARG A 69 -5.10 14.86 -12.34
N LEU A 70 -5.62 14.74 -11.12
CA LEU A 70 -6.68 15.63 -10.61
C LEU A 70 -6.17 17.03 -10.21
N GLY A 71 -4.86 17.30 -10.32
CA GLY A 71 -4.28 18.57 -9.85
C GLY A 71 -4.31 18.74 -8.33
N LEU A 72 -4.62 17.67 -7.58
CA LEU A 72 -4.46 17.66 -6.14
C LEU A 72 -2.96 17.68 -5.86
N LYS A 73 -2.47 18.68 -5.11
CA LYS A 73 -1.05 18.81 -4.76
C LYS A 73 -0.56 17.48 -4.19
N VAL A 74 0.37 16.85 -4.90
CA VAL A 74 1.13 15.70 -4.40
C VAL A 74 2.03 16.26 -3.29
N LEU A 75 1.57 16.18 -2.05
CA LEU A 75 2.46 16.32 -0.91
C LEU A 75 3.45 15.15 -1.02
N GLN A 76 4.70 15.46 -1.34
CA GLN A 76 5.77 14.49 -1.21
C GLN A 76 5.81 14.05 0.26
N PRO A 77 6.10 12.77 0.57
CA PRO A 77 6.43 12.43 1.94
C PRO A 77 7.68 13.24 2.30
N GLU A 78 7.52 14.09 3.31
CA GLU A 78 8.57 14.90 3.90
C GLU A 78 9.79 13.98 4.11
N LYS A 79 10.89 14.26 3.39
CA LYS A 79 12.18 13.61 3.68
C LYS A 79 12.60 14.07 5.06
N ASP A 80 12.36 13.24 6.06
CA ASP A 80 12.95 13.40 7.38
C ASP A 80 14.47 13.32 7.21
N HIS A 81 15.11 14.48 7.15
CA HIS A 81 16.55 14.60 7.21
C HIS A 81 16.93 14.31 8.66
N GLY A 82 17.08 13.03 8.98
CA GLY A 82 17.77 12.59 10.17
C GLY A 82 19.20 13.13 10.13
N ALA A 83 19.39 14.28 10.75
CA ALA A 83 20.69 14.79 11.12
C ALA A 83 21.32 13.80 12.09
N ILE A 84 22.23 12.97 11.57
CA ILE A 84 23.28 12.37 12.38
C ILE A 84 24.60 12.96 11.88
N ASP A 85 24.94 14.13 12.41
CA ASP A 85 26.33 14.56 12.47
C ASP A 85 26.64 14.83 13.94
N ALA A 86 27.26 13.84 14.56
CA ALA A 86 27.93 13.96 15.84
C ALA A 86 29.15 13.04 15.77
N THR A 87 30.18 13.58 15.12
CA THR A 87 31.55 13.10 15.20
C THR A 87 32.26 13.98 16.23
N ASP A 88 32.55 13.43 17.41
CA ASP A 88 33.77 13.59 18.23
C ASP A 88 33.59 12.96 19.62
#